data_AF-A0A3M3VCN8-F1
#
_entry.id   AF-A0A3M3VCN8-F1
#
_cell.length_a   1.000
_cell.length_b   1.000
_cell.length_c   1.000
_cell.angle_alpha   90.00
_cell.angle_beta   90.00
_cell.angle_gamma   90.00
#
_symmetry.space_group_name_H-M   'P 1'
#
loop_
_entity.id
_entity.type
_entity.pdbx_description
1 polymer ?
#
loop_
_entity_poly.entity_id
_entity_poly.type
_entity_poly.pdbx_seq_one_letter_code
_entity_poly.pdbx_strand_id
1 'polypeptide(L)'
;MSMNLVTLLYLIASICFIQALKGLSHPTTSRRGNLFGMLGMGLAVITTIGLVFKLAALSTAEGTSAGIGYIVVGLLVGGTAGSIMAKRVEMTKMPEL
;
A
#
# COMPACT_ATOMS: atom_id res chain seq x y z
N MET A 1 -18.53 0.06 3.52
CA MET A 1 -18.02 -0.45 2.22
C MET A 1 -18.76 -1.72 1.83
N SER A 2 -19.37 -1.80 0.64
CA SER A 2 -19.92 -3.08 0.13
C SER A 2 -18.79 -3.98 -0.38
N MET A 3 -19.01 -5.30 -0.41
CA MET A 3 -17.97 -6.23 -0.90
C MET A 3 -17.65 -5.97 -2.38
N ASN A 4 -18.67 -5.66 -3.19
CA ASN A 4 -18.51 -5.31 -4.60
C ASN A 4 -17.65 -4.05 -4.81
N LEU A 5 -17.74 -3.07 -3.91
CA LEU A 5 -16.90 -1.88 -4.01
C LEU A 5 -15.44 -2.20 -3.68
N VAL A 6 -15.21 -3.03 -2.66
CA VAL A 6 -13.85 -3.48 -2.29
C VAL A 6 -13.20 -4.25 -3.44
N THR A 7 -13.93 -5.18 -4.05
CA THR A 7 -13.43 -5.95 -5.20
C THR A 7 -13.15 -5.06 -6.40
N LEU A 8 -14.02 -4.09 -6.68
CA LEU A 8 -13.80 -3.10 -7.75
C LEU A 8 -12.54 -2.25 -7.51
N LEU A 9 -12.34 -1.76 -6.28
CA LEU A 9 -11.16 -0.95 -5.95
C LEU A 9 -9.87 -1.77 -6.04
N TYR A 10 -9.87 -3.05 -5.64
CA TYR A 10 -8.73 -3.94 -5.84
C TYR A 10 -8.48 -4.27 -7.31
N LEU A 11 -9.52 -4.38 -8.12
CA LEU A 11 -9.36 -4.52 -9.58
C LEU A 11 -8.68 -3.28 -10.17
N ILE A 12 -9.11 -2.08 -9.77
CA ILE A 12 -8.50 -0.83 -10.21
C ILE A 12 -7.04 -0.75 -9.75
N ALA A 13 -6.74 -1.09 -8.49
CA ALA A 13 -5.37 -1.14 -7.98
C ALA A 13 -4.49 -2.11 -8.79
N SER A 14 -5.04 -3.26 -9.17
CA SER A 14 -4.36 -4.26 -10.00
C SER A 14 -4.01 -3.72 -11.39
N ILE A 15 -4.95 -2.99 -12.02
CA ILE A 15 -4.70 -2.30 -13.29
C ILE A 15 -3.58 -1.26 -13.14
N CYS A 16 -3.57 -0.48 -12.06
CA CYS A 16 -2.50 0.47 -11.78
C CYS A 16 -1.13 -0.22 -11.64
N PHE A 17 -1.05 -1.38 -10.99
CA PHE A 17 0.20 -2.14 -10.89
C PHE A 17 0.68 -2.67 -12.25
N ILE A 18 -0.24 -3.14 -13.11
CA ILE A 18 0.11 -3.54 -14.49
C ILE A 18 0.70 -2.36 -15.26
N GLN A 19 0.09 -1.18 -15.14
CA GLN A 19 0.58 0.05 -15.77
C GLN A 19 1.91 0.52 -15.19
N ALA A 20 2.15 0.28 -13.90
CA ALA A 20 3.43 0.56 -13.26
C ALA A 20 4.56 -0.29 -13.87
N LEU A 21 4.37 -1.61 -13.93
CA LEU A 21 5.34 -2.54 -14.54
C LEU A 21 5.61 -2.18 -15.99
N LYS A 22 4.56 -1.94 -16.78
CA LYS A 22 4.69 -1.51 -18.18
C LYS A 22 5.47 -0.21 -18.32
N GLY A 23 5.20 0.77 -17.46
CA GLY A 23 5.86 2.07 -17.49
C GLY A 23 7.33 2.01 -17.08
N LEU A 24 7.67 1.15 -16.12
CA LEU A 24 9.04 0.96 -15.64
C LEU A 24 9.95 0.26 -16.66
N SER A 25 9.40 -0.51 -17.59
CA SER A 25 10.16 -1.22 -18.64
C SER A 25 10.78 -0.31 -19.71
N HIS A 26 10.43 0.99 -19.77
CA HIS A 26 11.04 1.94 -20.69
C HIS A 26 11.50 3.23 -19.96
N PRO A 27 12.73 3.72 -20.22
CA PRO A 27 13.27 4.92 -19.55
C PRO A 27 12.40 6.17 -19.72
N THR A 28 11.82 6.35 -20.91
CA THR A 28 10.98 7.52 -21.23
C THR A 28 9.65 7.53 -20.48
N THR A 29 9.14 6.36 -20.07
CA THR A 29 7.88 6.21 -19.31
C THR A 29 8.07 5.90 -17.84
N SER A 30 9.30 5.64 -17.39
CA SER A 30 9.63 5.16 -16.04
C SER A 30 9.03 6.02 -14.92
N ARG A 31 9.11 7.36 -15.04
CA ARG A 31 8.51 8.28 -14.05
C ARG A 31 7.00 8.13 -13.93
N ARG A 32 6.31 7.95 -15.06
CA ARG A 32 4.86 7.71 -15.08
C ARG A 32 4.51 6.33 -14.53
N GLY A 33 5.32 5.31 -14.84
CA GLY A 33 5.19 3.97 -14.28
C GLY A 33 5.26 3.98 -12.75
N ASN A 34 6.27 4.65 -12.19
CA ASN A 34 6.39 4.77 -10.74
C ASN A 34 5.18 5.48 -10.09
N LEU A 35 4.64 6.52 -10.74
CA LEU A 35 3.43 7.20 -10.25
C LEU A 35 2.22 6.26 -10.22
N PHE A 36 1.99 5.45 -11.26
CA PHE A 36 0.94 4.43 -11.25
C PHE A 36 1.13 3.41 -10.12
N GLY A 37 2.37 3.02 -9.83
CA GLY A 37 2.70 2.13 -8.71
C GLY A 37 2.34 2.74 -7.36
N MET A 38 2.72 4.01 -7.12
CA MET A 38 2.38 4.73 -5.89
C MET A 38 0.86 4.89 -5.72
N LEU A 39 0.14 5.23 -6.80
CA LEU A 39 -1.33 5.34 -6.77
C LEU A 39 -2.00 3.99 -6.52
N GLY A 40 -1.53 2.91 -7.17
CA GLY A 40 -2.05 1.56 -6.97
C GLY A 40 -1.88 1.07 -5.54
N MET A 41 -0.68 1.25 -4.96
CA MET A 41 -0.42 0.91 -3.56
C MET A 41 -1.26 1.76 -2.59
N GLY A 42 -1.34 3.07 -2.82
CA GLY A 42 -2.17 3.97 -2.01
C GLY A 42 -3.65 3.56 -2.01
N LEU A 43 -4.21 3.25 -3.18
CA LEU A 43 -5.59 2.80 -3.32
C LEU A 43 -5.85 1.48 -2.57
N ALA A 44 -4.94 0.52 -2.69
CA ALA A 44 -5.04 -0.78 -2.02
C ALA A 44 -5.01 -0.62 -0.49
N VAL A 45 -4.10 0.19 0.03
CA VAL A 45 -3.98 0.48 1.46
C VAL A 45 -5.24 1.15 2.00
N ILE A 46 -5.74 2.21 1.34
CA ILE A 46 -6.95 2.92 1.77
C ILE A 46 -8.17 1.98 1.76
N THR A 47 -8.31 1.15 0.73
CA THR A 47 -9.40 0.18 0.63
C THR A 47 -9.34 -0.85 1.77
N THR A 48 -8.13 -1.35 2.07
CA THR A 48 -7.91 -2.31 3.17
C THR A 48 -8.24 -1.68 4.51
N ILE A 49 -7.79 -0.45 4.76
CA ILE A 49 -8.09 0.30 5.99
C ILE A 49 -9.61 0.48 6.14
N GLY A 50 -10.31 0.89 5.08
CA GLY A 50 -11.77 1.03 5.09
C GLY A 50 -12.51 -0.29 5.34
N LEU A 51 -11.99 -1.41 4.81
CA LEU A 51 -12.51 -2.75 5.08
C LEU A 51 -12.30 -3.17 6.54
N VAL A 52 -11.10 -2.93 7.08
CA VAL A 52 -10.75 -3.22 8.48
C VAL A 52 -11.66 -2.45 9.44
N PHE A 53 -11.87 -1.15 9.22
CA PHE A 53 -12.79 -0.36 10.05
C PHE A 53 -14.23 -0.85 9.98
N LYS A 54 -14.71 -1.27 8.80
CA LYS A 54 -16.05 -1.85 8.66
C LYS A 54 -16.17 -3.16 9.43
N LEU A 55 -15.17 -4.03 9.31
CA LEU A 55 -15.17 -5.33 9.98
C LEU A 55 -15.08 -5.16 11.50
N ALA A 56 -14.26 -4.22 11.96
CA ALA A 56 -14.15 -3.84 13.36
C ALA A 56 -15.47 -3.32 13.94
N ALA A 57 -16.21 -2.50 13.18
CA ALA A 57 -17.54 -2.01 13.61
C ALA A 57 -18.60 -3.12 13.74
N LEU A 58 -18.43 -4.24 13.02
CA LEU A 58 -19.31 -5.41 13.11
C LEU A 58 -18.87 -6.42 14.18
N SER A 59 -17.64 -6.29 14.68
CA SER A 59 -17.03 -7.26 15.59
C SER A 59 -17.28 -6.85 17.04
N THR A 60 -17.97 -7.69 17.81
CA THR A 60 -18.17 -7.52 19.26
C THR A 60 -17.05 -8.15 20.10
N ALA A 61 -16.00 -8.64 19.45
CA ALA A 61 -14.87 -9.28 20.12
C ALA A 61 -14.06 -8.26 20.94
N GLU A 62 -13.82 -8.59 22.21
CA GLU A 62 -12.89 -7.87 23.07
C GLU A 62 -11.50 -7.84 22.43
N GLY A 63 -10.93 -6.64 22.26
CA GLY A 63 -9.61 -6.44 21.64
C GLY A 63 -9.62 -5.92 20.19
N THR A 64 -10.79 -5.74 19.56
CA THR A 64 -10.89 -5.16 18.21
C THR A 64 -10.24 -3.76 18.11
N SER A 65 -10.38 -2.93 19.15
CA SER A 65 -9.73 -1.61 19.23
C SER A 65 -8.20 -1.72 19.34
N ALA A 66 -7.70 -2.69 20.09
CA ALA A 66 -6.27 -2.96 20.21
C ALA A 66 -5.67 -3.44 18.88
N GLY A 67 -6.41 -4.27 18.12
CA GLY A 67 -6.03 -4.74 16.79
C GLY A 67 -5.80 -3.59 15.79
N ILE A 68 -6.70 -2.60 15.76
CA ILE A 68 -6.52 -1.39 14.95
C ILE A 68 -5.27 -0.61 15.40
N GLY A 69 -5.07 -0.51 16.72
CA GLY A 69 -3.86 0.10 17.29
C GLY A 69 -2.57 -0.54 16.76
N TYR A 70 -2.50 -1.87 16.74
CA TYR A 70 -1.34 -2.59 16.19
C TYR A 70 -1.12 -2.34 14.70
N ILE A 71 -2.20 -2.26 13.89
CA ILE A 71 -2.08 -1.95 12.47
C ILE A 71 -1.47 -0.55 12.26
N VAL A 72 -1.96 0.44 13.00
CA VAL A 72 -1.45 1.83 12.90
C VAL A 72 0.01 1.90 13.34
N VAL A 73 0.36 1.29 14.46
CA VAL A 73 1.74 1.25 14.96
C VAL A 73 2.65 0.55 13.96
N GLY A 74 2.26 -0.62 13.44
CA GLY A 74 3.03 -1.36 12.45
C GLY A 74 3.25 -0.56 11.16
N LEU A 75 2.21 0.10 10.65
CA LEU A 75 2.29 0.92 9.45
C LEU A 75 3.22 2.13 9.63
N LEU A 76 3.13 2.81 10.77
CA LEU A 76 3.99 3.95 11.07
C LEU A 76 5.44 3.51 11.27
N VAL A 77 5.69 2.48 12.08
CA VAL A 77 7.05 1.99 12.35
C VAL A 77 7.70 1.45 11.08
N GLY A 78 7.03 0.55 10.35
CA GLY A 78 7.55 -0.02 9.12
C GLY A 78 7.73 1.03 8.01
N GLY A 79 6.73 1.89 7.82
CA GLY A 79 6.76 2.94 6.80
C GLY A 79 7.85 3.99 7.06
N THR A 80 8.02 4.42 8.31
CA THR A 80 9.08 5.38 8.67
C THR A 80 10.47 4.76 8.61
N ALA A 81 10.66 3.58 9.20
CA ALA A 81 11.95 2.88 9.16
C ALA A 81 12.38 2.59 7.71
N GLY A 82 11.49 2.05 6.89
CA GLY A 82 11.75 1.78 5.48
C GLY A 82 12.10 3.06 4.69
N SER A 83 11.35 4.14 4.92
CA SER A 83 11.62 5.44 4.26
C SER A 83 12.96 6.04 4.66
N ILE A 84 13.37 5.87 5.93
CA ILE A 84 14.67 6.34 6.41
C ILE A 84 15.80 5.52 5.79
N MET A 85 15.68 4.20 5.79
CA MET A 85 16.71 3.34 5.19
C MET A 85 16.84 3.60 3.69
N ALA A 86 15.73 3.67 2.95
CA ALA A 86 15.76 3.95 1.51
C ALA A 86 16.43 5.28 1.14
N LYS A 87 16.40 6.29 2.03
CA LYS A 87 17.09 7.58 1.82
C LYS A 87 18.58 7.55 2.17
N ARG A 88 19.02 6.60 3.00
CA ARG A 88 20.38 6.56 3.55
C ARG A 88 21.31 5.61 2.82
N VAL A 89 20.79 4.64 2.08
CA VAL A 89 21.64 3.68 1.37
C VAL A 89 22.25 4.31 0.13
N GLU A 90 23.53 4.03 -0.08
CA GLU A 90 24.28 4.43 -1.27
C GLU A 90 23.73 3.71 -2.51
N MET A 91 23.65 4.41 -3.65
CA MET A 91 23.18 3.81 -4.92
C MET A 91 24.02 2.61 -5.37
N THR A 92 25.26 2.47 -4.85
CA THR A 92 26.17 1.34 -5.07
C THR A 92 25.72 0.05 -4.38
N LYS A 93 24.97 0.17 -3.26
CA LYS A 93 24.48 -0.96 -2.46
C LYS A 93 23.02 -1.30 -2.75
N MET A 94 22.45 -0.73 -3.82
CA MET A 94 21.08 -1.03 -4.24
C MET A 94 20.77 -2.53 -4.44
N PRO A 95 21.69 -3.40 -4.91
CA PRO A 95 21.41 -4.84 -5.02
C PRO A 95 21.21 -5.57 -3.69
N GLU A 96 21.70 -5.00 -2.57
CA GLU A 96 21.69 -5.61 -1.23
C GLU A 96 20.60 -5.02 -0.31
N LEU A 97 19.90 -4.00 -0.81
CA LEU A 97 18.84 -3.26 -0.12
C LEU A 97 17.51 -4.03 -0.17
#